data_AF-A0A2T5GUM5-F1
#
_entry.id   AF-A0A2T5GUM5-F1
#
_cell.length_a   1.000
_cell.length_b   1.000
_cell.length_c   1.000
_cell.angle_alpha   90.00
_cell.angle_beta   90.00
_cell.angle_gamma   90.00
#
_symmetry.space_group_name_H-M   'P 1'
#
loop_
_entity.id
_entity.type
_entity.pdbx_description
1 polymer ?
#
loop_
_entity_poly.entity_id
_entity_poly.type
_entity_poly.pdbx_seq_one_letter_code
_entity_poly.pdbx_strand_id
1 'polypeptide(L)'
;MSELTAFAERGGYDVVGVFKETASGVAANRAARNRVLDLAQARQLDAILVSELSRWGRSTQDLLDTLNRLAGWKVSVVAMNGMTFELDTPHGRMMATMLAGIAQFERDLLSERVKSGLAAARARGKKLGRQPGQRPKSDKLAPKVLQAIEDGRSYRWIARDLGISKNTVTDIVKRHRHNAL
;
A
#
# COMPACT_ATOMS: atom_id res chain seq x y z
N MET A 1 21.62 4.71 -2.62
CA MET A 1 21.57 5.77 -3.66
C MET A 1 22.79 5.69 -4.57
N SER A 2 23.96 5.23 -4.10
CA SER A 2 25.17 5.04 -4.91
C SER A 2 25.05 4.00 -6.04
N GLU A 3 24.28 2.92 -5.83
CA GLU A 3 24.26 1.80 -6.77
C GLU A 3 23.50 2.10 -8.08
N LEU A 4 22.34 2.78 -8.01
CA LEU A 4 21.52 3.13 -9.19
C LEU A 4 22.24 4.15 -10.08
N THR A 5 22.87 5.16 -9.49
CA THR A 5 23.66 6.15 -10.24
C THR A 5 24.89 5.51 -10.87
N ALA A 6 25.60 4.65 -10.14
CA ALA A 6 26.73 3.91 -10.69
C ALA A 6 26.30 2.93 -11.82
N PHE A 7 25.10 2.37 -11.74
CA PHE A 7 24.53 1.57 -12.83
C PHE A 7 24.21 2.44 -14.05
N ALA A 8 23.64 3.63 -13.84
CA ALA A 8 23.36 4.59 -14.91
C ALA A 8 24.65 5.00 -15.65
N GLU A 9 25.71 5.33 -14.90
CA GLU A 9 27.03 5.67 -15.44
C GLU A 9 27.64 4.53 -16.25
N ARG A 10 27.61 3.29 -15.72
CA ARG A 10 28.11 2.11 -16.45
C ARG A 10 27.30 1.81 -17.71
N GLY A 11 26.01 2.10 -17.71
CA GLY A 11 25.11 1.92 -18.84
C GLY A 11 25.17 3.06 -19.87
N GLY A 12 25.93 4.12 -19.62
CA GLY A 12 26.00 5.29 -20.51
C GLY A 12 24.73 6.13 -20.52
N TYR A 13 23.91 6.08 -19.47
CA TYR A 13 22.69 6.87 -19.35
C TYR A 13 22.99 8.27 -18.83
N ASP A 14 22.35 9.29 -19.41
CA ASP A 14 22.31 10.63 -18.84
C ASP A 14 21.22 10.71 -17.75
N VAL A 15 21.59 11.17 -16.56
CA VAL A 15 20.71 11.14 -15.39
C VAL A 15 19.91 12.44 -15.30
N VAL A 16 18.69 12.41 -15.84
CA VAL A 16 17.75 13.56 -15.81
C VAL A 16 17.25 13.87 -14.40
N GLY A 17 17.15 12.86 -13.53
CA GLY A 17 16.72 13.07 -12.15
C GLY A 17 16.75 11.81 -11.30
N VAL A 18 16.94 11.98 -10.00
CA VAL A 18 16.95 10.88 -9.01
C VAL A 18 15.79 11.04 -8.06
N PHE A 19 14.93 10.03 -8.00
CA PHE A 19 13.72 10.03 -7.19
C PHE A 19 13.80 8.94 -6.13
N LYS A 20 13.62 9.33 -4.86
CA LYS A 20 13.58 8.40 -3.73
C LYS A 20 12.20 8.42 -3.11
N GLU A 21 11.52 7.27 -3.13
CA GLU A 21 10.24 7.09 -2.46
C GLU A 21 10.47 6.37 -1.13
N THR A 22 10.02 6.97 -0.02
CA THR A 22 10.08 6.36 1.32
C THR A 22 8.66 6.13 1.79
N ALA A 23 8.01 5.08 1.27
CA ALA A 23 6.61 4.80 1.53
C ALA A 23 6.43 3.35 2.00
N SER A 24 6.34 3.15 3.32
CA SER A 24 5.85 1.90 3.91
C SER A 24 4.33 1.98 4.09
N GLY A 25 3.56 1.46 3.12
CA GLY A 25 2.11 1.30 3.26
C GLY A 25 1.31 1.59 1.99
N VAL A 26 0.18 0.88 1.85
CA VAL A 26 -0.73 0.87 0.68
C VAL A 26 -1.37 2.25 0.37
N ALA A 27 -1.33 3.19 1.33
CA ALA A 27 -1.98 4.50 1.23
C ALA A 27 -1.03 5.70 1.08
N ALA A 28 0.29 5.49 1.10
CA ALA A 28 1.24 6.59 0.96
C ALA A 28 1.29 7.01 -0.53
N ASN A 29 0.69 8.17 -0.81
CA ASN A 29 0.70 8.83 -2.10
C ASN A 29 2.15 8.91 -2.62
N ARG A 30 2.47 8.11 -3.65
CA ARG A 30 3.82 8.00 -4.23
C ARG A 30 4.11 9.22 -5.10
N ALA A 31 4.31 10.35 -4.44
CA ALA A 31 4.55 11.63 -5.10
C ALA A 31 5.80 11.58 -5.99
N ALA A 32 6.82 10.79 -5.63
CA ALA A 32 8.02 10.67 -6.44
C ALA A 32 7.77 9.82 -7.71
N ARG A 33 7.07 8.68 -7.59
CA ARG A 33 6.66 7.86 -8.76
C ARG A 33 5.78 8.65 -9.72
N ASN A 34 4.81 9.41 -9.21
CA ASN A 34 3.93 10.21 -10.07
C ASN A 34 4.73 11.26 -10.86
N ARG A 35 5.68 11.95 -10.22
CA ARG A 35 6.58 12.88 -10.93
C ARG A 35 7.38 12.20 -12.04
N VAL A 36 7.89 10.99 -11.81
CA VAL A 36 8.59 10.22 -12.86
C VAL A 36 7.65 9.90 -14.02
N LEU A 37 6.40 9.52 -13.73
CA LEU A 37 5.40 9.28 -14.77
C LEU A 37 5.01 10.54 -15.54
N ASP A 38 4.94 11.69 -14.87
CA ASP A 38 4.66 12.98 -15.51
C ASP A 38 5.80 13.38 -16.46
N LEU A 39 7.06 13.17 -16.06
CA LEU A 39 8.23 13.39 -16.92
C LEU A 39 8.25 12.44 -18.12
N ALA A 40 7.89 11.16 -17.91
CA ALA A 40 7.76 10.17 -18.97
C ALA A 40 6.68 10.58 -19.98
N GLN A 41 5.52 11.02 -19.49
CA GLN A 41 4.41 11.49 -20.33
C GLN A 41 4.77 12.76 -21.11
N ALA A 42 5.54 13.66 -20.49
CA ALA A 42 6.06 14.86 -21.13
C ALA A 42 7.24 14.58 -22.11
N ARG A 43 7.64 13.32 -22.29
CA ARG A 43 8.77 12.90 -23.13
C ARG A 43 10.10 13.54 -22.75
N GLN A 44 10.31 13.75 -21.45
CA GLN A 44 11.56 14.30 -20.91
C GLN A 44 12.56 13.20 -20.51
N LEU A 45 12.22 11.93 -20.74
CA LEU A 45 13.08 10.78 -20.45
C LEU A 45 12.71 9.60 -21.35
N ASP A 46 13.73 8.83 -21.73
CA ASP A 46 13.60 7.64 -22.58
C ASP A 46 13.58 6.33 -21.79
N ALA A 47 14.13 6.36 -20.56
CA ALA A 47 14.20 5.19 -19.71
C ALA A 47 14.03 5.55 -18.22
N ILE A 48 13.45 4.61 -17.47
CA ILE A 48 13.31 4.66 -16.02
C ILE A 48 14.11 3.52 -15.42
N LEU A 49 15.10 3.90 -14.60
CA LEU A 49 15.94 2.96 -13.87
C LEU A 49 15.36 2.72 -12.48
N VAL A 50 15.13 1.45 -12.13
CA VAL A 50 14.62 1.04 -10.82
C VAL A 50 15.54 0.01 -10.18
N SER A 51 15.63 -0.01 -8.85
CA SER A 51 16.42 -1.03 -8.17
C SER A 51 15.79 -2.42 -8.31
N GLU A 52 14.47 -2.51 -8.12
CA GLU A 52 13.68 -3.75 -8.25
C GLU A 52 12.26 -3.42 -8.75
N LEU A 53 11.72 -4.22 -9.69
CA LEU A 53 10.35 -4.04 -10.20
C LEU A 53 9.27 -4.22 -9.13
N SER A 54 9.50 -5.13 -8.17
CA SER A 54 8.60 -5.36 -7.03
C SER A 54 8.40 -4.10 -6.17
N ARG A 55 9.38 -3.18 -6.19
CA ARG A 55 9.31 -1.91 -5.47
C ARG A 55 8.64 -0.81 -6.27
N TRP A 56 8.49 -0.96 -7.58
CA TRP A 56 7.87 0.02 -8.47
C TRP A 56 6.33 0.02 -8.39
N GLY A 57 5.71 -1.16 -8.44
CA GLY A 57 4.25 -1.32 -8.37
C GLY A 57 3.73 -1.66 -6.96
N ARG A 58 2.48 -1.28 -6.66
CA ARG A 58 1.77 -1.69 -5.40
C ARG A 58 1.20 -3.11 -5.46
N SER A 59 1.00 -3.60 -6.67
CA SER A 59 0.55 -4.93 -7.04
C SER A 59 1.09 -5.20 -8.45
N THR A 60 1.13 -6.46 -8.91
CA THR A 60 1.57 -6.68 -10.29
C THR A 60 0.56 -6.18 -11.33
N GLN A 61 -0.72 -5.97 -10.99
CA GLN A 61 -1.64 -5.27 -11.88
C GLN A 61 -1.25 -3.79 -12.05
N ASP A 62 -0.93 -3.07 -10.97
CA ASP A 62 -0.43 -1.70 -11.05
C ASP A 62 0.91 -1.62 -11.80
N LEU A 63 1.78 -2.62 -11.62
CA LEU A 63 3.02 -2.74 -12.39
C LEU A 63 2.72 -2.88 -13.90
N LEU A 64 1.86 -3.82 -14.28
CA LEU A 64 1.45 -4.06 -15.67
C LEU A 64 0.84 -2.83 -16.33
N ASP A 65 -0.13 -2.20 -15.66
CA ASP A 65 -0.78 -0.99 -16.15
C ASP A 65 0.24 0.12 -16.40
N THR A 66 1.25 0.23 -15.53
CA THR A 66 2.32 1.21 -15.69
C THR A 66 3.25 0.88 -16.84
N LEU A 67 3.67 -0.39 -16.98
CA LEU A 67 4.52 -0.82 -18.08
C LEU A 67 3.82 -0.60 -19.43
N ASN A 68 2.51 -0.87 -19.52
CA ASN A 68 1.71 -0.62 -20.72
C ASN A 68 1.66 0.88 -21.08
N ARG A 69 1.46 1.76 -20.09
CA ARG A 69 1.47 3.21 -20.30
C ARG A 69 2.84 3.69 -20.80
N LEU A 70 3.91 3.24 -20.15
CA LEU A 70 5.28 3.60 -20.51
C LEU A 70 5.64 3.10 -21.92
N ALA A 71 5.23 1.88 -22.28
CA ALA A 71 5.39 1.36 -23.64
C ALA A 71 4.66 2.23 -24.68
N GLY A 72 3.44 2.71 -24.37
CA GLY A 72 2.72 3.66 -25.22
C GLY A 72 3.43 5.01 -25.37
N TRP A 73 4.24 5.40 -24.39
CA TRP A 73 5.07 6.61 -24.43
C TRP A 73 6.48 6.38 -24.98
N LYS A 74 6.81 5.14 -25.36
CA LYS A 74 8.16 4.71 -25.78
C LYS A 74 9.23 4.93 -24.70
N VAL A 75 8.84 4.74 -23.44
CA VAL A 75 9.74 4.81 -22.29
C VAL A 75 10.03 3.40 -21.77
N SER A 76 11.31 3.05 -21.70
CA SER A 76 11.77 1.75 -21.22
C SER A 76 11.89 1.72 -19.69
N VAL A 77 11.76 0.54 -19.08
CA VAL A 77 12.00 0.35 -17.63
C VAL A 77 13.10 -0.67 -17.44
N VAL A 78 14.16 -0.29 -16.72
CA VAL A 78 15.35 -1.12 -16.51
C VAL A 78 15.52 -1.39 -15.02
N ALA A 79 15.60 -2.66 -14.65
CA ALA A 79 15.85 -3.08 -13.28
C ALA A 79 17.34 -3.41 -13.06
N MET A 80 17.89 -3.00 -11.92
CA MET A 80 19.32 -3.21 -11.60
C MET A 80 19.74 -4.68 -11.51
N ASN A 81 18.82 -5.61 -11.25
CA ASN A 81 19.10 -7.04 -11.14
C ASN A 81 19.42 -7.74 -12.48
N GLY A 82 19.76 -6.98 -13.52
CA GLY A 82 20.14 -7.51 -14.84
C GLY A 82 18.96 -7.87 -15.74
N MET A 83 17.71 -7.62 -15.31
CA MET A 83 16.56 -7.74 -16.20
C MET A 83 16.37 -6.42 -16.95
N THR A 84 16.92 -6.35 -18.17
CA THR A 84 16.59 -5.33 -19.15
C THR A 84 15.26 -5.68 -19.82
N PHE A 85 14.23 -4.86 -19.56
CA PHE A 85 13.00 -4.93 -20.34
C PHE A 85 13.09 -3.93 -21.47
N GLU A 86 13.61 -4.39 -22.61
CA GLU A 86 13.45 -3.67 -23.87
C GLU A 86 11.99 -3.82 -24.33
N LEU A 87 11.12 -2.98 -23.75
CA LEU A 87 9.67 -2.97 -23.99
C LEU A 87 9.29 -2.55 -25.41
N ASP A 88 10.24 -2.00 -26.16
CA ASP A 88 10.15 -1.68 -27.58
C ASP A 88 10.19 -2.93 -28.48
N THR A 89 10.79 -4.04 -28.03
CA THR A 89 10.81 -5.29 -28.77
C THR A 89 9.59 -6.19 -28.51
N PRO A 90 9.08 -6.94 -29.52
CA PRO A 90 8.03 -7.94 -29.30
C PRO A 90 8.39 -9.00 -28.25
N HIS A 91 9.66 -9.40 -28.19
CA HIS A 91 10.17 -10.36 -27.20
C HIS A 91 10.14 -9.78 -25.78
N GLY A 92 10.58 -8.54 -25.58
CA GLY A 92 10.55 -7.87 -24.28
C GLY A 92 9.12 -7.68 -23.75
N ARG A 93 8.15 -7.36 -24.62
CA ARG A 93 6.72 -7.31 -24.24
C ARG A 93 6.15 -8.66 -23.81
N MET A 94 6.53 -9.75 -24.50
CA MET A 94 6.12 -11.10 -24.13
C MET A 94 6.69 -11.50 -22.76
N MET A 95 7.98 -11.27 -22.53
CA MET A 95 8.64 -11.56 -21.25
C MET A 95 8.06 -10.75 -20.09
N ALA A 96 7.76 -9.46 -20.32
CA ALA A 96 7.07 -8.63 -19.33
C ALA A 96 5.68 -9.20 -18.98
N THR A 97 4.92 -9.65 -19.98
CA THR A 97 3.59 -10.25 -19.80
C THR A 97 3.67 -11.57 -19.03
N MET A 98 4.63 -12.43 -19.36
CA MET A 98 4.84 -13.71 -18.65
C MET A 98 5.26 -13.49 -17.20
N LEU A 99 6.24 -12.60 -16.93
CA LEU A 99 6.71 -12.33 -15.57
C LEU A 99 5.60 -11.70 -14.71
N ALA A 100 4.75 -10.87 -15.31
CA ALA A 100 3.57 -10.39 -14.64
C ALA A 100 2.52 -11.49 -14.39
N GLY A 101 2.34 -12.42 -15.33
CA GLY A 101 1.52 -13.60 -15.13
C GLY A 101 1.99 -14.43 -13.93
N ILE A 102 3.30 -14.68 -13.84
CA ILE A 102 3.93 -15.40 -12.72
C ILE A 102 3.74 -14.65 -11.39
N ALA A 103 4.00 -13.34 -11.36
CA ALA A 103 3.84 -12.55 -10.15
C ALA A 103 2.37 -12.41 -9.71
N GLN A 104 1.40 -12.50 -10.62
CA GLN A 104 -0.03 -12.58 -10.29
C GLN A 104 -0.36 -13.97 -9.73
N PHE A 105 0.11 -15.04 -10.37
CA PHE A 105 -0.07 -16.42 -9.92
C PHE A 105 0.46 -16.66 -8.50
N GLU A 106 1.68 -16.20 -8.19
CA GLU A 106 2.24 -16.32 -6.83
C GLU A 106 1.39 -15.59 -5.78
N ARG A 107 0.86 -14.40 -6.11
CA ARG A 107 -0.04 -13.65 -5.23
C ARG A 107 -1.35 -14.40 -5.00
N ASP A 108 -1.89 -15.02 -6.04
CA ASP A 108 -3.13 -15.79 -5.94
C ASP A 108 -2.93 -17.05 -5.08
N LEU A 109 -1.82 -17.79 -5.27
CA LEU A 109 -1.45 -18.91 -4.40
C LEU A 109 -1.27 -18.50 -2.93
N LEU A 110 -0.65 -17.35 -2.67
CA LEU A 110 -0.46 -16.85 -1.31
C LEU A 110 -1.81 -16.47 -0.68
N SER A 111 -2.69 -15.83 -1.45
CA SER A 111 -4.06 -15.50 -1.05
C SER A 111 -4.87 -16.77 -0.72
N GLU A 112 -4.79 -17.80 -1.56
CA GLU A 112 -5.42 -19.10 -1.31
C GLU A 112 -4.91 -19.76 -0.03
N ARG A 113 -3.59 -19.75 0.19
CA ARG A 113 -2.99 -20.28 1.42
C ARG A 113 -3.48 -19.54 2.67
N VAL A 114 -3.56 -18.21 2.60
CA VAL A 114 -4.10 -17.40 3.71
C VAL A 114 -5.57 -17.74 3.96
N LYS A 115 -6.40 -17.82 2.91
CA LYS A 115 -7.81 -18.19 3.04
C LYS A 115 -7.98 -19.59 3.64
N SER A 116 -7.20 -20.57 3.18
CA SER A 116 -7.18 -21.92 3.73
C SER A 116 -6.76 -21.94 5.20
N GLY A 117 -5.70 -21.20 5.56
CA GLY A 117 -5.26 -21.05 6.95
C GLY A 117 -6.31 -20.40 7.86
N LEU A 118 -7.01 -19.38 7.36
CA LEU A 118 -8.14 -18.76 8.06
C LEU A 118 -9.31 -19.74 8.21
N ALA A 119 -9.66 -20.50 7.16
CA ALA A 119 -10.71 -21.51 7.24
C ALA A 119 -10.39 -22.59 8.29
N ALA A 120 -9.15 -23.11 8.29
CA ALA A 120 -8.69 -24.07 9.30
C ALA A 120 -8.68 -23.47 10.72
N ALA A 121 -8.31 -22.19 10.88
CA ALA A 121 -8.40 -21.50 12.15
C ALA A 121 -9.85 -21.35 12.64
N ARG A 122 -10.80 -21.04 11.75
CA ARG A 122 -12.24 -21.01 12.07
C ARG A 122 -12.75 -22.39 12.50
N ALA A 123 -12.37 -23.44 11.78
CA ALA A 123 -12.76 -24.81 12.08
C ALA A 123 -12.24 -25.27 13.47
N ARG A 124 -11.05 -24.81 13.87
CA ARG A 124 -10.49 -24.98 15.23
C ARG A 124 -11.10 -24.05 16.28
N GLY A 125 -12.18 -23.34 15.97
CA GLY A 125 -12.87 -22.44 16.90
C GLY A 125 -12.15 -21.12 17.18
N LYS A 126 -11.04 -20.81 16.49
CA LYS A 126 -10.31 -19.55 16.70
C LYS A 126 -11.16 -18.40 16.16
N LYS A 127 -11.56 -17.47 17.02
CA LYS A 127 -12.25 -16.24 16.63
C LYS A 127 -11.30 -15.36 15.82
N LEU A 128 -11.57 -15.21 14.54
CA LEU A 128 -10.80 -14.36 13.61
C LEU A 128 -11.41 -12.95 13.54
N GLY A 129 -10.56 -11.95 13.34
CA GLY A 129 -10.98 -10.55 13.28
C GLY A 129 -11.08 -9.87 14.65
N ARG A 130 -11.67 -8.68 14.67
CA ARG A 130 -11.79 -7.86 15.88
C ARG A 130 -12.77 -8.50 16.84
N GLN A 131 -12.32 -8.86 18.05
CA GLN A 131 -13.20 -9.41 19.06
C GLN A 131 -14.22 -8.36 19.55
N PRO A 132 -15.49 -8.74 19.74
CA PRO A 132 -16.45 -7.93 20.48
C PRO A 132 -15.95 -7.77 21.92
N GLY A 133 -15.76 -6.53 22.37
CA GLY A 133 -15.15 -6.26 23.66
C GLY A 133 -14.31 -5.00 23.65
N GLN A 134 -13.41 -4.91 24.63
CA GLN A 134 -12.77 -3.65 24.96
C GLN A 134 -11.77 -3.18 23.89
N ARG A 135 -11.90 -1.93 23.41
CA ARG A 135 -10.95 -1.29 22.49
C ARG A 135 -9.74 -0.81 23.31
N PRO A 136 -8.53 -1.37 23.16
CA PRO A 136 -7.41 -1.08 24.08
C PRO A 136 -7.01 0.40 24.16
N LYS A 137 -7.26 1.19 23.10
CA LYS A 137 -7.01 2.65 23.08
C LYS A 137 -8.22 3.49 23.47
N SER A 138 -9.43 3.11 23.06
CA SER A 138 -10.65 3.89 23.33
C SER A 138 -11.16 3.69 24.75
N ASP A 139 -10.95 2.51 25.30
CA ASP A 139 -11.56 2.16 26.58
C ASP A 139 -10.76 2.65 27.78
N LYS A 140 -9.48 2.97 27.58
CA LYS A 140 -8.74 3.83 28.53
C LYS A 140 -9.42 5.18 28.73
N LEU A 141 -10.19 5.65 27.74
CA LEU A 141 -10.94 6.91 27.81
C LEU A 141 -12.37 6.69 28.31
N ALA A 142 -12.82 5.44 28.53
CA ALA A 142 -14.18 5.17 29.00
C ALA A 142 -14.51 5.87 30.33
N PRO A 143 -13.63 5.91 31.35
CA PRO A 143 -13.91 6.66 32.58
C PRO A 143 -14.12 8.16 32.32
N LYS A 144 -13.30 8.76 31.44
CA LYS A 144 -13.41 10.18 31.07
C LYS A 144 -14.68 10.47 30.27
N VAL A 145 -15.09 9.55 29.40
CA VAL A 145 -16.35 9.65 28.66
C VAL A 145 -17.55 9.63 29.60
N LEU A 146 -17.55 8.73 30.59
CA LEU A 146 -18.65 8.60 31.55
C LEU A 146 -18.74 9.82 32.47
N GLN A 147 -17.60 10.28 33.00
CA GLN A 147 -17.55 11.51 33.81
C GLN A 147 -18.10 12.70 33.03
N ALA A 148 -17.66 12.91 31.79
CA ALA A 148 -18.14 14.03 30.98
C ALA A 148 -19.66 13.94 30.67
N ILE A 149 -20.25 12.75 30.70
CA ILE A 149 -21.70 12.57 30.56
C ILE A 149 -22.42 12.94 31.85
N GLU A 150 -21.88 12.55 33.01
CA GLU A 150 -22.37 12.99 34.32
C GLU A 150 -22.31 14.53 34.44
N ASP A 151 -21.25 15.14 33.89
CA ASP A 151 -21.09 16.59 33.78
C ASP A 151 -22.02 17.24 32.72
N GLY A 152 -22.94 16.47 32.12
CA GLY A 152 -23.94 16.96 31.17
C GLY A 152 -23.42 17.31 29.77
N ARG A 153 -22.19 16.90 29.41
CA ARG A 153 -21.60 17.25 28.11
C ARG A 153 -22.22 16.44 26.97
N SER A 154 -22.43 17.10 25.83
CA SER A 154 -22.94 16.42 24.64
C SER A 154 -21.91 15.45 24.04
N TYR A 155 -22.39 14.36 23.43
CA TYR A 155 -21.50 13.35 22.83
C TYR A 155 -20.59 13.93 21.73
N ARG A 156 -21.03 14.98 21.05
CA ARG A 156 -20.25 15.66 20.01
C ARG A 156 -19.11 16.48 20.61
N TRP A 157 -19.34 17.07 21.79
CA TRP A 157 -18.31 17.75 22.55
C TRP A 157 -17.25 16.76 23.06
N ILE A 158 -17.68 15.67 23.70
CA ILE A 158 -16.81 14.62 24.24
C ILE A 158 -15.93 13.99 23.14
N ALA A 159 -16.52 13.73 21.98
CA ALA A 159 -15.79 13.20 20.82
C ALA A 159 -14.64 14.13 20.38
N ARG A 160 -14.91 15.44 20.33
CA ARG A 160 -13.91 16.44 19.94
C ARG A 160 -12.82 16.59 21.02
N ASP A 161 -13.21 16.65 22.28
CA ASP A 161 -12.32 16.85 23.42
C ASP A 161 -11.35 15.68 23.62
N LEU A 162 -11.86 14.45 23.50
CA LEU A 162 -11.07 13.23 23.71
C LEU A 162 -10.44 12.69 22.42
N GLY A 163 -10.59 13.38 21.29
CA GLY A 163 -9.99 12.98 20.00
C GLY A 163 -10.50 11.63 19.47
N ILE A 164 -11.75 11.26 19.76
CA ILE A 164 -12.37 10.00 19.34
C ILE A 164 -13.62 10.25 18.50
N SER A 165 -14.04 9.27 17.69
CA SER A 165 -15.27 9.42 16.91
C SER A 165 -16.51 9.41 17.80
N LYS A 166 -17.56 10.14 17.40
CA LYS A 166 -18.87 10.11 18.08
C LYS A 166 -19.41 8.68 18.24
N ASN A 167 -19.21 7.81 17.24
CA ASN A 167 -19.61 6.41 17.32
C ASN A 167 -18.90 5.66 18.45
N THR A 168 -17.63 6.00 18.70
CA THR A 168 -16.87 5.41 19.81
C THR A 168 -17.43 5.86 21.17
N VAL A 169 -17.82 7.13 21.30
CA VAL A 169 -18.51 7.64 22.51
C VAL A 169 -19.83 6.88 22.72
N THR A 170 -20.69 6.80 21.70
CA THR A 170 -21.97 6.08 21.78
C THR A 170 -21.79 4.60 22.13
N ASP A 171 -20.79 3.93 21.55
CA ASP A 171 -20.47 2.52 21.84
C ASP A 171 -20.01 2.31 23.29
N ILE A 172 -19.25 3.25 23.87
CA ILE A 172 -18.82 3.20 25.28
C ILE A 172 -20.06 3.30 26.19
N VAL A 173 -20.95 4.28 25.93
CA VAL A 173 -22.15 4.48 26.74
C VAL A 173 -23.09 3.29 26.65
N LYS A 174 -23.31 2.76 25.45
CA LYS A 174 -24.20 1.60 25.23
C LYS A 174 -23.69 0.37 25.99
N ARG A 175 -22.37 0.12 25.99
CA ARG A 175 -21.76 -0.97 26.76
C ARG A 175 -21.86 -0.76 28.26
N HIS A 176 -21.63 0.45 28.76
CA HIS A 176 -21.75 0.75 30.19
C HIS A 176 -23.18 0.53 30.69
N ARG A 177 -24.18 1.00 29.95
CA ARG A 177 -25.60 0.76 30.30
C ARG A 177 -25.97 -0.72 30.29
N HIS A 178 -25.37 -1.51 29.40
CA HIS A 178 -25.65 -2.94 29.31
C HIS A 178 -24.98 -3.76 30.42
N ASN A 179 -23.85 -3.31 30.95
CA ASN A 179 -23.13 -3.94 32.06
C ASN A 179 -23.61 -3.48 33.46
N ALA A 180 -24.38 -2.39 33.53
CA ALA A 180 -24.97 -1.88 34.77
C ALA A 180 -26.36 -2.47 35.08
N LEU A 181 -26.85 -3.37 34.22
CA LEU A 181 -28.03 -4.22 34.38
C LEU A 181 -27.55 -5.65 34.70
#